data_AF-A0A6F9ADT2-F1
#
_entry.id   AF-A0A6F9ADT2-F1
#
_cell.length_a   1.000
_cell.length_b   1.000
_cell.length_c   1.000
_cell.angle_alpha   90.00
_cell.angle_beta   90.00
_cell.angle_gamma   90.00
#
_symmetry.space_group_name_H-M   'P 1'
#
loop_
_entity.id
_entity.type
_entity.pdbx_description
1 polymer ?
#
loop_
_entity_poly.entity_id
_entity_poly.type
_entity_poly.pdbx_seq_one_letter_code
_entity_poly.pdbx_strand_id
1 'polypeptide(L)'
;MAPRRVTLGLWWLEEEEEEEEEEEEEEEDKKEEEEEERKREDPIPRGQCANASAPDQLSLALAWNRVDIARSQIFIYGQQWPVGSLEQSMLDALVLDRVDFVKLLIENGVSMHRFLTLSRLEELYNTRHGPSNTLYHLVRDVKKV
;
A
#
# COMPACT_ATOMS: atom_id res chain seq x y z
N MET A 1 59.29 -49.64 3.39
CA MET A 1 58.13 -49.71 4.31
C MET A 1 58.07 -48.37 5.04
N ALA A 2 56.98 -47.62 4.80
CA ALA A 2 56.59 -46.29 5.33
C ALA A 2 57.56 -45.09 5.12
N PRO A 3 57.09 -43.81 5.14
CA PRO A 3 55.72 -43.30 4.96
C PRO A 3 55.63 -42.25 3.82
N ARG A 4 54.41 -42.05 3.30
CA ARG A 4 54.04 -40.91 2.46
C ARG A 4 53.63 -39.74 3.37
N ARG A 5 54.22 -38.56 3.18
CA ARG A 5 53.76 -37.27 3.75
C ARG A 5 53.63 -36.27 2.61
N VAL A 6 52.38 -35.90 2.31
CA VAL A 6 51.75 -34.58 2.51
C VAL A 6 51.65 -33.84 1.18
N THR A 7 50.48 -33.97 0.56
CA THR A 7 49.92 -32.97 -0.35
C THR A 7 48.69 -32.37 0.36
N LEU A 8 48.92 -31.64 1.45
CA LEU A 8 47.90 -30.78 2.08
C LEU A 8 47.94 -29.39 1.42
N GLY A 9 47.90 -29.35 0.10
CA GLY A 9 47.90 -28.10 -0.67
C GLY A 9 47.03 -28.14 -1.93
N LEU A 10 46.23 -29.19 -2.07
CA LEU A 10 45.20 -29.34 -3.10
C LEU A 10 43.84 -29.71 -2.50
N TRP A 11 43.82 -30.21 -1.26
CA TRP A 11 42.58 -30.43 -0.49
C TRP A 11 42.01 -29.16 0.14
N TRP A 12 42.70 -28.03 0.07
CA TRP A 12 42.18 -26.75 0.60
C TRP A 12 41.53 -25.91 -0.51
N LEU A 13 42.00 -26.06 -1.75
CA LEU A 13 41.56 -25.24 -2.89
C LEU A 13 40.32 -25.86 -3.56
N GLU A 14 40.19 -27.18 -3.52
CA GLU A 14 39.03 -27.90 -4.06
C GLU A 14 37.85 -27.88 -3.07
N GLU A 15 38.12 -27.78 -1.76
CA GLU A 15 37.08 -27.61 -0.72
C GLU A 15 36.63 -26.13 -0.63
N GLU A 16 37.53 -25.15 -0.87
CA GLU A 16 37.15 -23.73 -1.05
C GLU A 16 36.35 -23.52 -2.34
N GLU A 17 36.70 -24.16 -3.46
CA GLU A 17 35.92 -24.07 -4.71
C GLU A 17 34.53 -24.71 -4.55
N GLU A 18 34.40 -25.83 -3.83
CA GLU A 18 33.09 -26.43 -3.53
C GLU A 18 32.25 -25.55 -2.56
N GLU A 19 32.86 -24.90 -1.56
CA GLU A 19 32.15 -23.96 -0.68
C GLU A 19 31.75 -22.66 -1.42
N GLU A 20 32.57 -22.15 -2.34
CA GLU A 20 32.21 -21.00 -3.19
C GLU A 20 31.08 -21.35 -4.19
N GLU A 21 31.08 -22.56 -4.76
CA GLU A 21 29.99 -23.05 -5.61
C GLU A 21 28.67 -23.23 -4.84
N GLU A 22 28.72 -23.72 -3.60
CA GLU A 22 27.54 -23.83 -2.72
C GLU A 22 27.00 -22.45 -2.29
N GLU A 23 27.86 -21.46 -2.01
CA GLU A 23 27.44 -20.09 -1.72
C GLU A 23 26.83 -19.39 -2.94
N GLU A 24 27.34 -19.64 -4.16
CA GLU A 24 26.74 -19.13 -5.41
C GLU A 24 25.37 -19.75 -5.69
N GLU A 25 25.18 -21.06 -5.45
CA GLU A 25 23.87 -21.71 -5.58
C GLU A 25 22.85 -21.19 -4.55
N GLU A 26 23.25 -20.97 -3.28
CA GLU A 26 22.37 -20.38 -2.27
C GLU A 26 21.99 -18.91 -2.58
N GLU A 27 22.91 -18.12 -3.15
CA GLU A 27 22.60 -16.76 -3.61
C GLU A 27 21.67 -16.77 -4.84
N GLU A 28 21.82 -17.71 -5.78
CA GLU A 28 20.90 -17.87 -6.91
C GLU A 28 19.50 -18.30 -6.47
N ASP A 29 19.38 -19.26 -5.54
CA ASP A 29 18.11 -19.68 -4.97
C ASP A 29 17.41 -18.54 -4.23
N LYS A 30 18.17 -17.76 -3.45
CA LYS A 30 17.64 -16.59 -2.74
C LYS A 30 17.20 -15.47 -3.69
N LYS A 31 17.88 -15.33 -4.83
CA LYS A 31 17.54 -14.37 -5.88
C LYS A 31 16.33 -14.82 -6.69
N GLU A 32 16.16 -16.12 -6.91
CA GLU A 32 14.94 -16.70 -7.48
C GLU A 32 13.74 -16.53 -6.53
N GLU A 33 13.91 -16.74 -5.22
CA GLU A 33 12.84 -16.57 -4.24
C GLU A 33 12.42 -15.09 -4.10
N GLU A 34 13.38 -14.15 -4.11
CA GLU A 34 13.10 -12.71 -4.10
C GLU A 34 12.48 -12.22 -5.44
N GLU A 35 12.86 -12.83 -6.57
CA GLU A 35 12.20 -12.57 -7.87
C GLU A 35 10.79 -13.18 -7.93
N GLU A 36 10.57 -14.34 -7.29
CA GLU A 36 9.26 -14.97 -7.18
C GLU A 36 8.32 -14.19 -6.23
N GLU A 37 8.82 -13.67 -5.11
CA GLU A 37 8.05 -12.75 -4.25
C GLU A 37 7.72 -11.44 -4.99
N ARG A 38 8.64 -10.91 -5.81
CA ARG A 38 8.35 -9.76 -6.68
C ARG A 38 7.35 -10.09 -7.80
N LYS A 39 7.20 -11.37 -8.18
CA LYS A 39 6.15 -11.88 -9.09
C LYS A 39 4.83 -12.20 -8.39
N ARG A 40 4.82 -12.39 -7.06
CA ARG A 40 3.61 -12.58 -6.22
C ARG A 40 2.92 -11.25 -5.88
N GLU A 41 3.54 -10.11 -6.15
CA GLU A 41 2.79 -8.87 -6.34
C GLU A 41 2.05 -8.94 -7.67
N ASP A 42 0.85 -9.54 -7.65
CA ASP A 42 -0.04 -9.63 -8.80
C ASP A 42 -0.08 -8.29 -9.56
N PRO A 43 0.37 -8.24 -10.82
CA PRO A 43 0.19 -7.05 -11.64
C PRO A 43 -1.31 -6.81 -11.77
N ILE A 44 -1.79 -5.69 -11.23
CA ILE A 44 -3.19 -5.28 -11.33
C ILE A 44 -3.67 -5.52 -12.77
N PRO A 45 -4.77 -6.28 -12.99
CA PRO A 45 -5.23 -6.60 -14.32
C PRO A 45 -5.54 -5.28 -15.06
N ARG A 46 -4.66 -4.91 -16.00
CA ARG A 46 -4.68 -3.65 -16.77
C ARG A 46 -5.87 -3.53 -17.74
N GLY A 47 -7.01 -4.17 -17.47
CA GLY A 47 -8.02 -4.44 -18.50
C GLY A 47 -9.47 -4.08 -18.19
N GLN A 48 -9.87 -3.73 -16.97
CA GLN A 48 -11.31 -3.69 -16.63
C GLN A 48 -11.83 -2.37 -16.03
N CYS A 49 -10.98 -1.37 -15.75
CA CYS A 49 -11.44 -0.11 -15.18
C CYS A 49 -11.96 0.92 -16.21
N ALA A 50 -11.82 0.67 -17.51
CA ALA A 50 -12.22 1.64 -18.55
C ALA A 50 -13.74 1.79 -18.74
N ASN A 51 -14.54 0.88 -18.20
CA ASN A 51 -16.01 0.90 -18.30
C ASN A 51 -16.72 1.28 -16.99
N ALA A 52 -15.98 1.44 -15.89
CA ALA A 52 -16.53 1.84 -14.61
C ALA A 52 -16.81 3.35 -14.59
N SER A 53 -17.80 3.80 -13.82
CA SER A 53 -18.08 5.24 -13.71
C SER A 53 -16.91 5.97 -13.04
N ALA A 54 -16.72 7.27 -13.30
CA ALA A 54 -15.65 8.06 -12.68
C ALA A 54 -15.55 7.90 -11.14
N PRO A 55 -16.65 7.90 -10.36
CA PRO A 55 -16.57 7.64 -8.92
C PRO A 55 -16.17 6.21 -8.56
N ASP A 56 -16.55 5.20 -9.36
CA ASP A 56 -16.13 3.82 -9.12
C ASP A 56 -14.64 3.62 -9.41
N GLN A 57 -14.11 4.29 -10.43
CA GLN A 57 -12.67 4.30 -10.68
C GLN A 57 -11.92 4.96 -9.53
N LEU A 58 -12.47 6.04 -8.97
CA LEU A 58 -11.86 6.76 -7.85
C LEU A 58 -11.86 5.94 -6.56
N SER A 59 -12.97 5.28 -6.26
CA SER A 59 -13.07 4.40 -5.09
C SER A 59 -12.10 3.21 -5.21
N LEU A 60 -11.91 2.67 -6.41
CA LEU A 60 -10.94 1.62 -6.66
C LEU A 60 -9.49 2.11 -6.51
N ALA A 61 -9.17 3.29 -7.05
CA ALA A 61 -7.85 3.91 -6.85
C ALA A 61 -7.57 4.19 -5.37
N LEU A 62 -8.57 4.62 -4.60
CA LEU A 62 -8.50 4.81 -3.15
C LEU A 62 -8.22 3.48 -2.42
N ALA A 63 -8.96 2.42 -2.76
CA ALA A 63 -8.78 1.10 -2.17
C ALA A 63 -7.38 0.54 -2.43
N TRP A 64 -6.84 0.76 -3.64
CA TRP A 64 -5.49 0.36 -4.01
C TRP A 64 -4.39 1.33 -3.56
N ASN A 65 -4.75 2.45 -2.93
CA ASN A 65 -3.82 3.50 -2.56
C ASN A 65 -2.97 4.02 -3.73
N ARG A 66 -3.56 4.13 -4.93
CA ARG A 66 -2.87 4.56 -6.16
C ARG A 66 -3.29 5.98 -6.57
N VAL A 67 -2.72 6.97 -5.87
CA VAL A 67 -3.00 8.40 -6.13
C VAL A 67 -2.48 8.87 -7.49
N ASP A 68 -1.40 8.26 -7.96
CA ASP A 68 -0.81 8.49 -9.27
C ASP A 68 -1.78 8.14 -10.41
N ILE A 69 -2.50 7.02 -10.28
CA ILE A 69 -3.57 6.63 -11.22
C ILE A 69 -4.72 7.62 -11.13
N ALA A 70 -5.16 7.97 -9.92
CA ALA A 70 -6.25 8.93 -9.75
C ALA A 70 -5.96 10.27 -10.44
N ARG A 71 -4.75 10.80 -10.26
CA ARG A 71 -4.33 12.08 -10.85
C ARG A 71 -4.21 12.02 -12.38
N SER A 72 -3.67 10.92 -12.91
CA SER A 72 -3.36 10.82 -14.34
C SER A 72 -4.54 10.39 -15.20
N GLN A 73 -5.44 9.56 -14.66
CA GLN A 73 -6.48 8.88 -15.43
C GLN A 73 -7.90 9.30 -15.04
N ILE A 74 -8.13 9.72 -13.79
CA ILE A 74 -9.48 9.95 -13.27
C ILE A 74 -9.82 11.44 -13.24
N PHE A 75 -8.90 12.27 -12.75
CA PHE A 75 -9.05 13.72 -12.71
C PHE A 75 -8.61 14.38 -14.03
N ILE A 76 -9.26 13.97 -15.12
CA ILE A 76 -9.08 14.56 -16.45
C ILE A 76 -9.89 15.85 -16.61
N TYR A 77 -9.36 16.81 -17.36
CA TYR A 77 -10.02 18.09 -17.61
C TYR A 77 -11.37 17.88 -18.32
N GLY A 78 -12.43 18.45 -17.76
CA GLY A 78 -13.80 18.32 -18.30
C GLY A 78 -14.60 17.14 -17.73
N GLN A 79 -14.03 16.33 -16.84
CA GLN A 79 -14.78 15.30 -16.12
C GLN A 79 -15.87 15.93 -15.25
N GLN A 80 -17.12 15.52 -15.46
CA GLN A 80 -18.25 15.91 -14.61
C GLN A 80 -18.38 14.89 -13.47
N TRP A 81 -18.44 15.42 -12.25
CA TRP A 81 -18.62 14.62 -11.05
C TRP A 81 -20.07 14.74 -10.57
N PRO A 82 -20.76 13.62 -10.28
CA PRO A 82 -22.08 13.68 -9.66
C PRO A 82 -21.98 14.34 -8.29
N VAL A 83 -22.99 15.16 -7.95
CA VAL A 83 -23.04 15.89 -6.67
C VAL A 83 -22.94 14.91 -5.51
N GLY A 84 -22.04 15.17 -4.56
CA GLY A 84 -21.83 14.30 -3.41
C GLY A 84 -20.78 13.21 -3.62
N SER A 85 -20.37 12.90 -4.85
CA SER A 85 -19.44 11.79 -5.11
C SER A 85 -18.04 12.07 -4.55
N LEU A 86 -17.55 13.29 -4.76
CA LEU A 86 -16.24 13.72 -4.25
C LEU A 86 -16.25 13.81 -2.73
N GLU A 87 -17.38 14.20 -2.14
CA GLU A 87 -17.55 14.20 -0.69
C GLU A 87 -17.52 12.79 -0.09
N GLN A 88 -18.10 11.80 -0.76
CA GLN A 88 -17.99 10.41 -0.29
C GLN A 88 -16.55 9.91 -0.40
N SER A 89 -15.88 10.14 -1.54
CA SER A 89 -14.47 9.80 -1.69
C SER A 89 -13.57 10.50 -0.67
N MET A 90 -13.92 11.72 -0.25
CA MET A 90 -13.23 12.43 0.84
C MET A 90 -13.41 11.74 2.19
N LEU A 91 -14.62 11.27 2.49
CA LEU A 91 -14.89 10.51 3.71
C LEU A 91 -14.07 9.22 3.74
N ASP A 92 -14.09 8.45 2.65
CA ASP A 92 -13.30 7.23 2.51
C ASP A 92 -11.80 7.50 2.66
N ALA A 93 -11.29 8.56 2.04
CA ALA A 93 -9.88 8.95 2.15
C ALA A 93 -9.46 9.27 3.60
N LEU A 94 -10.33 9.92 4.36
CA LEU A 94 -10.08 10.23 5.77
C LEU A 94 -10.13 8.98 6.66
N VAL A 95 -11.09 8.08 6.42
CA VAL A 95 -11.22 6.83 7.17
C VAL A 95 -10.04 5.89 6.91
N LEU A 96 -9.58 5.83 5.67
CA LEU A 96 -8.47 4.98 5.24
C LEU A 96 -7.08 5.61 5.46
N ASP A 97 -7.00 6.78 6.11
CA ASP A 97 -5.76 7.53 6.36
C ASP A 97 -4.95 7.84 5.09
N ARG A 98 -5.64 8.13 3.97
CA ARG A 98 -5.03 8.41 2.66
C ARG A 98 -4.84 9.91 2.43
N VAL A 99 -3.82 10.49 3.06
CA VAL A 99 -3.55 11.93 3.03
C VAL A 99 -3.33 12.49 1.62
N ASP A 100 -2.69 11.72 0.72
CA ASP A 100 -2.44 12.19 -0.65
C ASP A 100 -3.72 12.31 -1.48
N PHE A 101 -4.69 11.44 -1.24
CA PHE A 101 -6.03 11.56 -1.83
C PHE A 101 -6.80 12.74 -1.26
N VAL A 102 -6.69 13.02 0.04
CA VAL A 102 -7.31 14.20 0.66
C VAL A 102 -6.80 15.49 0.00
N LYS A 103 -5.47 15.61 -0.19
CA LYS A 103 -4.88 16.75 -0.91
C LYS A 103 -5.42 16.87 -2.32
N LEU A 104 -5.42 15.76 -3.05
CA LEU A 104 -5.91 15.71 -4.43
C LEU A 104 -7.39 16.13 -4.52
N LEU A 105 -8.24 15.69 -3.59
CA LEU A 105 -9.66 16.04 -3.57
C LEU A 105 -9.91 17.52 -3.27
N ILE A 106 -9.11 18.12 -2.38
CA ILE A 106 -9.18 19.55 -2.08
C ILE A 106 -8.76 20.37 -3.31
N GLU A 107 -7.71 19.96 -4.00
CA GLU A 107 -7.25 20.59 -5.25
C GLU A 107 -8.32 20.53 -6.35
N ASN A 108 -9.13 19.47 -6.39
CA ASN A 108 -10.15 19.24 -7.42
C ASN A 108 -11.57 19.74 -7.04
N GLY A 109 -11.71 20.52 -5.96
CA GLY A 109 -12.95 21.26 -5.67
C GLY A 109 -13.67 20.87 -4.38
N VAL A 110 -13.16 19.94 -3.58
CA VAL A 110 -13.72 19.65 -2.25
C VAL A 110 -13.27 20.72 -1.26
N SER A 111 -14.22 21.53 -0.76
CA SER A 111 -13.94 22.47 0.32
C SER A 111 -14.13 21.81 1.68
N MET A 112 -13.07 21.76 2.50
CA MET A 112 -13.14 21.20 3.86
C MET A 112 -14.18 21.88 4.74
N HIS A 113 -14.37 23.20 4.59
CA HIS A 113 -15.35 23.95 5.39
C HIS A 113 -16.80 23.55 5.07
N ARG A 114 -17.10 23.23 3.81
CA ARG A 114 -18.43 22.74 3.41
C ARG A 114 -18.58 21.24 3.66
N PHE A 115 -17.47 20.50 3.59
CA PHE A 115 -17.45 19.07 3.81
C PHE A 115 -17.68 18.71 5.29
N LEU A 116 -16.96 19.34 6.22
CA LEU A 116 -17.02 19.03 7.65
C LEU A 116 -18.29 19.60 8.30
N THR A 117 -19.34 18.78 8.32
CA THR A 117 -20.57 19.05 9.09
C THR A 117 -20.55 18.26 10.40
N LEU A 118 -21.39 18.65 11.38
CA LEU A 118 -21.48 17.95 12.66
C LEU A 118 -21.75 16.45 12.48
N SER A 119 -22.70 16.09 11.62
CA SER A 119 -23.07 14.69 11.34
C SER A 119 -21.91 13.88 10.75
N ARG A 120 -21.14 14.48 9.82
CA ARG A 120 -19.97 13.81 9.23
C ARG A 120 -18.83 13.68 10.23
N LEU A 121 -18.64 14.69 11.09
CA LEU A 121 -17.62 14.66 12.12
C LEU A 121 -17.94 13.56 13.15
N GLU A 122 -19.21 13.45 13.56
CA GLU A 122 -19.68 12.37 14.42
C GLU A 122 -19.42 11.00 13.78
N GLU A 123 -19.73 10.82 12.50
CA GLU A 123 -19.44 9.60 11.75
C GLU A 123 -17.94 9.26 11.74
N LEU A 124 -17.09 10.25 11.44
CA LEU A 124 -15.63 10.08 11.41
C LEU A 124 -15.06 9.69 12.78
N TYR A 125 -15.50 10.33 13.87
CA TYR A 125 -15.02 10.02 15.22
C TYR A 125 -15.53 8.68 15.76
N ASN A 126 -16.72 8.25 15.34
CA ASN A 126 -17.29 6.97 15.76
C ASN A 126 -16.82 5.78 14.91
N THR A 127 -16.08 6.04 13.85
CA THR A 127 -15.58 4.99 12.95
C THR A 127 -14.50 4.14 13.63
N ARG A 128 -14.60 2.81 13.48
CA ARG A 128 -13.65 1.84 14.06
C ARG A 128 -12.44 1.53 13.18
N HIS A 129 -12.45 2.04 11.95
CA HIS A 129 -11.43 1.78 10.93
C HIS A 129 -10.23 2.72 11.02
N GLY A 130 -10.23 3.68 11.95
CA GLY A 130 -9.11 4.59 12.19
C GLY A 130 -8.04 4.00 13.13
N PRO A 131 -6.86 4.65 13.23
CA PRO A 131 -5.82 4.27 14.17
C PRO A 131 -6.36 4.27 15.61
N SER A 132 -5.79 3.43 16.47
CA SER A 132 -6.21 3.32 17.87
C SER A 132 -6.22 4.71 18.54
N ASN A 133 -7.41 5.21 18.85
CA ASN A 133 -7.59 6.48 19.53
C ASN A 133 -7.91 6.27 21.01
N THR A 134 -7.41 7.16 21.86
CA THR A 134 -7.68 7.15 23.31
C THR A 134 -9.02 7.83 23.65
N LEU A 135 -9.70 8.41 22.66
CA LEU A 135 -10.96 9.13 22.84
C LEU A 135 -12.04 8.25 23.45
N TYR A 136 -12.10 6.96 23.06
CA TYR A 136 -13.05 6.02 23.66
C TYR A 136 -12.87 5.87 25.18
N HIS A 137 -11.62 5.87 25.65
CA HIS A 137 -11.30 5.77 27.08
C HIS A 137 -11.69 7.05 27.82
N LEU A 138 -11.37 8.22 27.24
CA LEU A 138 -11.72 9.51 27.81
C LEU A 138 -13.23 9.69 27.94
N VAL A 139 -14.00 9.41 26.88
CA VAL A 139 -15.47 9.52 26.89
C VAL A 139 -16.11 8.56 27.90
N ARG A 140 -15.54 7.36 28.08
CA ARG A 140 -16.00 6.41 29.10
C ARG A 140 -15.83 6.95 30.52
N ASP A 141 -14.74 7.65 30.80
CA ASP A 141 -14.47 8.17 32.13
C ASP A 141 -15.38 9.34 32.50
N VAL A 142 -15.78 10.18 31.53
CA VAL A 142 -16.78 11.26 31.77
C VAL A 142 -18.18 10.71 32.05
N LYS A 143 -18.54 9.55 31.46
CA LYS A 143 -19.87 8.94 31.63
C LYS A 143 -20.04 8.19 32.96
N LYS A 144 -18.97 8.07 33.76
CA LYS A 144 -18.99 7.42 35.09
C LYS A 144 -19.27 8.40 36.25
N VAL A 145 -19.56 9.66 35.97
CA VAL A 145 -19.95 10.68 36.97
C VAL A 145 -21.46 10.71 37.14
#